data_AF-A0AAV8ZZM5-F1
#
_entry.id   AF-A0AAV8ZZM5-F1
#
_cell.length_a   1.000
_cell.length_b   1.000
_cell.length_c   1.000
_cell.angle_alpha   90.00
_cell.angle_beta   90.00
_cell.angle_gamma   90.00
#
_symmetry.space_group_name_H-M   'P 1'
#
loop_
_entity.id
_entity.type
_entity.pdbx_description
1 polymer ?
#
loop_
_entity_poly.entity_id
_entity_poly.type
_entity_poly.pdbx_seq_one_letter_code
_entity_poly.pdbx_strand_id
1 'polypeptide(L)'
;MSLEAGDDALLWKVFLQSLGGQALAWFQKLTSGSVSSFRNLCELFIGHYICHCKQKKDVANLFEMRQAEGERLKDYLMRFSTKMTQVDDCDPRTAAMAFRSGLVATGNFYESLV
;
A
#
# COMPACT_ATOMS: atom_id res chain seq x y z
N MET A 1 -39.31 17.64 7.11
CA MET A 1 -38.73 17.34 5.79
C MET A 1 -37.27 17.77 5.84
N SER A 2 -36.35 16.81 5.82
CA SER A 2 -34.94 17.02 6.14
C SER A 2 -34.19 17.77 5.04
N LEU A 3 -33.47 18.81 5.44
CA LEU A 3 -32.62 19.66 4.61
C LEU A 3 -31.42 18.90 3.99
N GLU A 4 -31.12 17.72 4.51
CA GLU A 4 -29.98 16.86 4.16
C GLU A 4 -30.04 16.26 2.74
N ALA A 5 -31.25 16.02 2.20
CA ALA A 5 -31.40 15.30 0.92
C ALA A 5 -30.99 16.15 -0.30
N GLY A 6 -31.06 17.48 -0.20
CA GLY A 6 -30.70 18.40 -1.28
C GLY A 6 -29.19 18.48 -1.51
N ASP A 7 -28.41 18.35 -0.43
CA ASP A 7 -26.95 18.45 -0.47
C ASP A 7 -26.32 17.15 -0.98
N ASP A 8 -26.83 16.00 -0.52
CA ASP A 8 -26.39 14.68 -1.00
C ASP A 8 -26.58 14.56 -2.52
N ALA A 9 -27.74 14.95 -3.06
CA ALA A 9 -28.02 14.86 -4.50
C ALA A 9 -27.04 15.69 -5.36
N LEU A 10 -26.55 16.82 -4.83
CA LEU A 10 -25.53 17.64 -5.49
C LEU A 10 -24.16 16.96 -5.42
N LEU A 11 -23.78 16.44 -4.26
CA LEU A 11 -22.53 15.70 -4.05
C LEU A 11 -22.43 14.46 -4.95
N TRP A 12 -23.53 13.73 -5.10
CA TRP A 12 -23.63 12.59 -6.03
C TRP A 12 -23.35 13.00 -7.48
N LYS A 13 -23.93 14.11 -7.93
CA LYS A 13 -23.71 14.61 -9.31
C LYS A 13 -22.26 15.02 -9.54
N VAL A 14 -21.68 15.77 -8.59
CA VAL A 14 -20.29 16.24 -8.68
C VAL A 14 -19.32 15.05 -8.68
N PHE A 15 -19.56 14.06 -7.82
CA PHE A 15 -18.75 12.84 -7.77
C PHE A 15 -18.84 12.05 -9.08
N LEU A 16 -20.05 11.80 -9.58
CA LEU A 16 -20.24 11.10 -10.86
C LEU A 16 -19.53 11.81 -12.03
N GLN A 17 -19.54 13.14 -12.05
CA GLN A 17 -18.85 13.93 -13.07
C GLN A 17 -17.33 13.88 -12.96
N SER A 18 -16.78 13.64 -11.76
CA SER A 18 -15.33 13.50 -11.56
C SER A 18 -14.80 12.09 -11.83
N LEU A 19 -15.68 11.09 -11.92
CA LEU A 19 -15.29 9.72 -12.24
C LEU A 19 -14.89 9.58 -13.72
N GLY A 20 -13.68 9.08 -13.95
CA GLY A 20 -13.19 8.70 -15.26
C GLY A 20 -12.47 7.34 -15.23
N GLY A 21 -12.35 6.69 -16.39
CA GLY A 21 -11.57 5.47 -16.55
C GLY A 21 -11.93 4.37 -15.55
N GLN A 22 -10.93 3.87 -14.81
CA GLN A 22 -11.09 2.77 -13.85
C GLN A 22 -12.03 3.11 -12.69
N ALA A 23 -12.13 4.39 -12.30
CA ALA A 23 -12.99 4.83 -11.21
C ALA A 23 -14.48 4.72 -11.58
N LEU A 24 -14.81 5.06 -12.83
CA LEU A 24 -16.15 4.85 -13.38
C LEU A 24 -16.49 3.36 -13.53
N ALA A 25 -15.54 2.56 -14.01
CA ALA A 25 -15.72 1.11 -14.16
C ALA A 25 -15.92 0.41 -12.80
N TRP A 26 -15.25 0.87 -11.74
CA TRP A 26 -15.51 0.40 -10.37
C TRP A 26 -16.92 0.79 -9.92
N PHE A 27 -17.31 2.05 -10.10
CA PHE A 27 -18.62 2.53 -9.68
C PHE A 27 -19.77 1.76 -10.33
N GLN A 28 -19.66 1.43 -11.62
CA GLN A 28 -20.64 0.63 -12.36
C GLN A 28 -20.77 -0.83 -11.87
N LYS A 29 -19.77 -1.35 -11.15
CA LYS A 29 -19.79 -2.71 -10.58
C LYS A 29 -20.41 -2.77 -9.19
N LEU A 30 -20.75 -1.63 -8.58
CA LEU A 30 -21.42 -1.61 -7.29
C LEU A 30 -22.84 -2.20 -7.42
N THR A 31 -23.20 -3.09 -6.50
CA THR A 31 -24.54 -3.70 -6.47
C THR A 31 -25.59 -2.63 -6.18
N SER A 32 -26.68 -2.62 -6.94
CA SER A 32 -27.79 -1.70 -6.69
C SER A 32 -28.32 -1.86 -5.26
N GLY A 33 -28.39 -0.75 -4.51
CA GLY A 33 -28.80 -0.74 -3.10
C GLY A 33 -27.68 -1.01 -2.09
N SER A 34 -26.43 -1.23 -2.52
CA SER A 34 -25.30 -1.39 -1.60
C SER A 34 -24.82 -0.08 -0.97
N VAL A 35 -25.28 1.06 -1.50
CA VAL A 35 -24.89 2.39 -1.04
C VAL A 35 -26.11 3.12 -0.49
N SER A 36 -26.08 3.41 0.81
CA SER A 36 -27.18 4.03 1.54
C SER A 36 -27.06 5.55 1.68
N SER A 37 -25.88 6.12 1.45
CA SER A 37 -25.60 7.56 1.53
C SER A 37 -24.35 7.93 0.74
N PHE A 38 -24.16 9.22 0.44
CA PHE A 38 -22.92 9.68 -0.20
C PHE A 38 -21.69 9.37 0.64
N ARG A 39 -21.82 9.45 1.97
CA ARG A 39 -20.74 9.09 2.91
C ARG A 39 -20.30 7.63 2.77
N ASN A 40 -21.26 6.72 2.69
CA ASN A 40 -21.00 5.29 2.49
C ASN A 40 -20.26 5.05 1.16
N LEU A 41 -20.64 5.77 0.09
CA LEU A 41 -19.93 5.72 -1.19
C LEU A 41 -18.46 6.13 -1.05
N CYS A 42 -18.21 7.26 -0.37
CA CYS A 42 -16.86 7.76 -0.14
C CYS A 42 -16.01 6.74 0.62
N GLU A 43 -16.56 6.08 1.65
CA GLU A 43 -15.85 5.03 2.38
C GLU A 43 -15.52 3.82 1.49
N LEU A 44 -16.45 3.39 0.63
CA LEU A 44 -16.20 2.31 -0.34
C LEU A 44 -15.16 2.71 -1.39
N PHE A 45 -15.21 3.94 -1.90
CA PHE A 45 -14.26 4.46 -2.88
C PHE A 45 -12.86 4.55 -2.28
N ILE A 46 -12.75 5.13 -1.08
CA ILE A 46 -11.52 5.21 -0.32
C ILE A 46 -11.01 3.81 0.00
N GLY A 47 -11.87 2.87 0.43
CA GLY A 47 -11.46 1.48 0.69
C GLY A 47 -10.90 0.79 -0.56
N HIS A 48 -11.58 0.93 -1.70
CA HIS A 48 -11.17 0.34 -2.97
C HIS A 48 -9.83 0.91 -3.46
N TYR A 49 -9.64 2.23 -3.35
CA TYR A 49 -8.44 2.90 -3.84
C TYR A 49 -7.29 2.94 -2.84
N ILE A 50 -7.54 3.02 -1.52
CA ILE A 50 -6.50 2.85 -0.50
C ILE A 50 -5.99 1.41 -0.48
N CYS A 51 -6.84 0.41 -0.71
CA CYS A 51 -6.38 -0.96 -0.89
C CYS A 51 -5.46 -1.08 -2.13
N HIS A 52 -5.72 -0.33 -3.20
CA HIS A 52 -4.83 -0.27 -4.36
C HIS A 52 -3.58 0.61 -4.17
N CYS A 53 -3.66 1.70 -3.42
CA CYS A 53 -2.52 2.58 -3.10
C CYS A 53 -1.58 1.96 -2.06
N LYS A 54 -2.14 1.16 -1.14
CA LYS A 54 -1.41 0.12 -0.44
C LYS A 54 -1.18 -1.01 -1.44
N GLN A 55 -0.36 -0.81 -2.46
CA GLN A 55 0.35 -1.92 -3.05
C GLN A 55 1.08 -2.60 -1.90
N LYS A 56 0.42 -3.58 -1.27
CA LYS A 56 0.99 -4.42 -0.23
C LYS A 56 2.14 -5.10 -0.94
N LYS A 57 3.34 -4.61 -0.69
CA LYS A 57 4.51 -5.25 -1.26
C LYS A 57 4.55 -6.60 -0.57
N ASP A 58 4.36 -7.65 -1.36
CA ASP A 58 4.45 -9.02 -0.88
C ASP A 58 5.80 -9.21 -0.18
N VAL A 59 5.84 -10.09 0.81
CA VAL A 59 7.05 -10.54 1.50
C VAL A 59 8.11 -11.00 0.48
N ALA A 60 7.70 -11.52 -0.67
CA ALA A 60 8.57 -11.82 -1.80
C ALA A 60 9.48 -10.64 -2.21
N ASN A 61 8.98 -9.40 -2.14
CA ASN A 61 9.74 -8.19 -2.47
C ASN A 61 10.86 -7.88 -1.46
N LEU A 62 10.82 -8.46 -0.25
CA LEU A 62 11.94 -8.38 0.71
C LEU A 62 13.09 -9.30 0.26
N PHE A 63 12.77 -10.46 -0.32
CA PHE A 63 13.76 -11.40 -0.85
C PHE A 63 14.44 -10.92 -2.13
N GLU A 64 13.91 -9.87 -2.78
CA GLU A 64 14.56 -9.19 -3.90
C GLU A 64 15.60 -8.16 -3.43
N MET A 65 15.57 -7.75 -2.16
CA MET A 65 16.54 -6.80 -1.64
C MET A 65 17.92 -7.44 -1.58
N ARG A 66 18.89 -6.76 -2.17
CA ARG A 66 20.30 -7.13 -2.12
C ARG A 66 21.11 -5.94 -1.59
N GLN A 67 22.06 -6.24 -0.73
CA GLN A 67 23.12 -5.31 -0.38
C GLN A 67 23.91 -5.04 -1.67
N ALA A 68 24.13 -3.77 -1.99
CA ALA A 68 24.91 -3.41 -3.16
C ALA A 68 26.41 -3.60 -2.87
N GLU A 69 27.22 -3.80 -3.91
CA GLU A 69 28.67 -3.88 -3.77
C GLU A 69 29.22 -2.56 -3.20
N GLY A 70 30.00 -2.64 -2.11
CA GLY A 70 30.52 -1.46 -1.40
C GLY A 70 29.50 -0.72 -0.52
N GLU A 71 28.25 -1.18 -0.45
CA GLU A 71 27.26 -0.61 0.46
C GLU A 71 27.53 -1.03 1.90
N ARG A 72 27.54 -0.06 2.82
CA ARG A 72 27.66 -0.34 4.25
C ARG A 72 26.44 -1.10 4.76
N LEU A 73 26.64 -1.96 5.74
CA LEU A 73 25.57 -2.77 6.30
C LEU A 73 24.46 -1.89 6.92
N LYS A 74 24.83 -0.74 7.49
CA LYS A 74 23.89 0.23 8.06
C LYS A 74 22.96 0.83 7.00
N ASP A 75 23.49 1.16 5.84
CA ASP A 75 22.72 1.74 4.73
C ASP A 75 21.77 0.69 4.15
N TYR A 76 22.25 -0.54 4.00
CA TYR A 76 21.42 -1.68 3.62
C TYR A 76 20.28 -1.93 4.62
N LEU A 77 20.59 -1.95 5.92
CA LEU A 77 19.60 -2.10 6.99
C LEU A 77 18.55 -0.99 6.96
N MET A 78 18.95 0.26 6.71
CA MET A 78 18.03 1.38 6.61
C MET A 78 17.06 1.19 5.44
N ARG A 79 17.57 0.84 4.25
CA ARG A 79 16.74 0.54 3.08
C ARG A 79 15.80 -0.64 3.35
N PHE A 80 16.31 -1.71 3.95
CA PHE A 80 15.53 -2.91 4.28
C PHE A 80 14.40 -2.58 5.26
N SER A 81 14.67 -1.78 6.30
CA SER A 81 13.67 -1.30 7.26
C SER A 81 12.58 -0.45 6.60
N THR A 82 12.95 0.49 5.73
CA THR A 82 11.99 1.28 4.94
C THR A 82 11.13 0.44 4.01
N LYS A 83 11.65 -0.68 3.51
CA LYS A 83 10.87 -1.62 2.70
C LYS A 83 9.94 -2.45 3.58
N MET A 84 10.38 -2.89 4.76
CA MET A 84 9.60 -3.62 5.76
C MET A 84 8.34 -2.85 6.21
N THR A 85 8.41 -1.52 6.35
CA THR A 85 7.22 -0.71 6.70
C THR A 85 6.13 -0.69 5.61
N GLN A 86 6.43 -1.19 4.41
CA GLN A 86 5.48 -1.28 3.29
C GLN A 86 4.90 -2.69 3.11
N VAL A 87 5.32 -3.65 3.95
CA VAL A 87 4.83 -5.04 3.96
C VAL A 87 3.89 -5.21 5.13
N ASP A 88 2.65 -5.64 4.87
CA ASP A 88 1.70 -5.98 5.93
C ASP A 88 2.02 -7.39 6.46
N ASP A 89 1.97 -7.57 7.79
CA ASP A 89 1.96 -8.87 8.47
C ASP A 89 3.14 -9.82 8.15
N CYS A 90 4.36 -9.30 8.13
CA CYS A 90 5.56 -10.12 7.93
C CYS A 90 6.03 -10.74 9.25
N ASP A 91 6.08 -12.08 9.30
CA ASP A 91 6.65 -12.81 10.44
C ASP A 91 8.15 -12.46 10.64
N PRO A 92 8.60 -12.18 11.88
CA PRO A 92 9.98 -11.79 12.16
C PRO A 92 11.03 -12.78 11.68
N ARG A 93 10.74 -14.09 11.63
CA ARG A 93 11.69 -15.09 11.13
C ARG A 93 11.83 -14.95 9.62
N THR A 94 10.72 -14.71 8.93
CA THR A 94 10.73 -14.50 7.47
C THR A 94 11.47 -13.22 7.09
N ALA A 95 11.25 -12.13 7.83
CA ALA A 95 12.01 -10.89 7.65
C ALA A 95 13.52 -11.11 7.87
N ALA A 96 13.91 -11.87 8.90
CA ALA A 96 15.31 -12.18 9.17
C ALA A 96 15.95 -13.06 8.08
N MET A 97 15.20 -14.02 7.53
CA MET A 97 15.65 -14.84 6.40
C MET A 97 15.86 -13.98 5.14
N ALA A 98 14.90 -13.11 4.81
CA ALA A 98 15.00 -12.21 3.67
C ALA A 98 16.22 -11.27 3.82
N PHE A 99 16.41 -10.67 4.99
CA PHE A 99 17.56 -9.80 5.28
C PHE A 99 18.89 -10.53 5.04
N ARG A 100 19.04 -11.73 5.62
CA ARG A 100 20.25 -12.56 5.49
C ARG A 100 20.50 -13.01 4.05
N SER A 101 19.44 -13.36 3.31
CA SER A 101 19.54 -13.77 1.91
C SER A 101 20.04 -12.65 0.99
N GLY A 102 19.82 -11.39 1.41
CA GLY A 102 20.24 -10.22 0.66
C GLY A 102 21.66 -9.73 0.97
N LEU A 103 22.31 -10.25 2.01
CA LEU A 103 23.68 -9.86 2.34
C LEU A 103 24.64 -10.37 1.28
N VAL A 104 25.49 -9.48 0.77
CA VAL A 104 26.67 -9.91 0.02
C VAL A 104 27.60 -10.57 1.03
N ALA A 105 28.19 -11.70 0.67
CA ALA A 105 29.23 -12.34 1.49
C ALA A 105 30.48 -11.44 1.49
N THR A 106 30.41 -10.32 2.19
CA THR A 106 31.56 -9.48 2.47
C THR A 106 32.41 -10.23 3.48
N GLY A 107 33.63 -10.57 3.07
CA GLY A 107 34.65 -10.98 4.02
C GLY A 107 34.64 -10.00 5.19
N ASN A 108 34.54 -10.53 6.39
CA ASN A 108 34.60 -9.80 7.66
C ASN A 108 33.45 -8.80 7.90
N PHE A 109 32.34 -9.36 8.41
CA PHE A 109 31.13 -8.67 8.92
C PHE A 109 31.40 -7.42 9.79
N TYR A 110 32.55 -7.37 10.47
CA TYR A 110 32.91 -6.28 11.38
C TYR A 110 33.33 -4.98 10.67
N GLU A 111 33.92 -5.02 9.48
CA GLU A 111 34.33 -3.79 8.76
C GLU A 111 33.14 -3.08 8.13
N SER A 112 32.03 -3.79 7.90
CA SER A 112 30.82 -3.24 7.26
C SER A 112 29.92 -2.46 8.24
N LEU A 113 30.23 -2.46 9.54
CA LEU A 113 29.44 -1.84 10.61
C LEU A 113 29.89 -0.42 11.00
N VAL A 114 31.08 0.03 10.55
CA VAL A 114 31.74 1.28 10.96
C VAL A 114 31.56 2.40 9.93
#